data_AF-A0A2N2L6K4-F1
#
_entry.id   AF-A0A2N2L6K4-F1
#
_cell.length_a   1.000
_cell.length_b   1.000
_cell.length_c   1.000
_cell.angle_alpha   90.00
_cell.angle_beta   90.00
_cell.angle_gamma   90.00
#
_symmetry.space_group_name_H-M   'P 1'
#
loop_
_entity.id
_entity.type
_entity.pdbx_description
1 polymer ?
#
loop_
_entity_poly.entity_id
_entity_poly.type
_entity_poly.pdbx_seq_one_letter_code
_entity_poly.pdbx_strand_id
1 'polypeptide(L)' 'MVGLAKTTLEHMRLKGGGPKFVHVGGAVRYRLSEVHNWINEHESYASTSDATMKKKMSS' A
#
# COMPACT_ATOMS: atom_id res chain seq x y z
N MET A 1 2.96 -14.45 3.28
CA MET A 1 2.74 -14.13 1.85
C MET A 1 1.93 -12.84 1.82
N VAL A 2 2.53 -11.70 1.52
CA VAL A 2 1.85 -10.39 1.59
C VAL A 2 1.01 -10.28 0.31
N GLY A 3 -0.30 -10.55 0.41
CA GLY A 3 -1.24 -10.76 -0.70
C GLY A 3 -1.59 -9.50 -1.50
N LEU A 4 -0.59 -8.82 -2.07
CA LEU A 4 -0.77 -7.68 -2.97
C LEU A 4 -0.34 -8.07 -4.39
N ALA A 5 -1.25 -7.90 -5.36
CA ALA A 5 -0.95 -8.11 -6.76
C ALA A 5 0.09 -7.08 -7.24
N LYS A 6 1.03 -7.51 -8.11
CA LYS A 6 2.07 -6.63 -8.68
C LYS A 6 1.49 -5.35 -9.31
N THR A 7 0.38 -5.49 -10.02
CA THR A 7 -0.30 -4.39 -10.71
C THR A 7 -0.81 -3.33 -9.75
N THR A 8 -1.26 -3.72 -8.56
CA THR A 8 -1.68 -2.80 -7.50
C THR A 8 -0.47 -2.00 -7.00
N LEU A 9 0.65 -2.66 -6.73
CA LEU A 9 1.88 -2.01 -6.28
C LEU A 9 2.44 -1.04 -7.32
N GLU A 10 2.39 -1.40 -8.60
CA GLU A 10 2.78 -0.52 -9.72
C GLU A 10 1.89 0.72 -9.79
N HIS A 11 0.57 0.54 -9.69
CA HIS A 11 -0.37 1.66 -9.74
C HIS A 11 -0.21 2.60 -8.53
N MET A 12 0.02 2.06 -7.34
CA MET A 12 0.32 2.87 -6.14
C MET A 12 1.65 3.62 -6.27
N ARG A 13 2.63 3.06 -6.98
CA ARG A 13 3.89 3.72 -7.27
C ARG A 13 3.72 4.93 -8.19
N LEU A 14 2.84 4.83 -9.17
CA LEU A 14 2.53 5.91 -10.12
C LEU A 14 1.65 6.99 -9.50
N LYS A 15 0.65 6.59 -8.72
CA LYS A 15 -0.36 7.50 -8.14
C LYS A 15 0.06 8.11 -6.80
N GLY A 16 1.02 7.48 -6.11
CA GLY A 16 1.36 7.79 -4.72
C GLY A 16 0.46 7.05 -3.72
N GLY A 17 0.88 7.04 -2.45
CA GLY A 17 0.14 6.41 -1.35
C GLY A 17 0.47 4.92 -1.10
N GLY A 18 1.56 4.40 -1.66
CA GLY A 18 2.05 3.05 -1.39
C GLY A 18 3.32 2.99 -0.54
N PRO A 19 3.74 1.78 -0.13
CA PRO A 19 4.94 1.59 0.68
C PRO A 19 6.19 2.08 -0.06
N LYS A 20 7.17 2.58 0.71
CA LYS A 20 8.42 3.06 0.12
C LYS A 20 9.12 1.93 -0.64
N PHE A 21 9.64 2.29 -1.80
CA PHE A 21 10.34 1.37 -2.67
C PHE A 21 11.79 1.78 -2.82
N VAL A 22 12.63 0.79 -3.15
CA VAL A 22 14.02 1.01 -3.55
C VAL A 22 14.14 0.64 -5.02
N HIS A 23 14.78 1.52 -5.79
CA HIS A 23 15.11 1.27 -7.19
C HIS A 23 16.57 0.85 -7.29
N VAL A 24 16.85 -0.41 -7.63
CA VAL A 24 18.22 -0.95 -7.72
C VAL A 24 18.36 -1.72 -9.03
N GLY A 25 19.24 -1.25 -9.91
CA GLY A 25 19.59 -1.95 -11.15
C GLY A 25 18.40 -2.20 -12.09
N GLY A 26 17.50 -1.23 -12.24
CA GLY A 26 16.28 -1.36 -13.05
C GLY A 26 15.17 -2.20 -12.42
N ALA A 27 15.41 -2.77 -11.23
CA ALA A 27 14.41 -3.53 -10.50
C ALA A 27 13.80 -2.71 -9.34
N VAL A 28 12.49 -2.91 -9.19
CA VAL A 28 11.68 -2.38 -8.11
C VAL A 28 11.69 -3.37 -6.97
N ARG A 29 12.18 -2.97 -5.80
CA ARG A 29 12.12 -3.79 -4.59
C ARG A 29 11.49 -3.03 -3.44
N TYR A 30 10.88 -3.78 -2.54
CA TYR A 30 10.31 -3.28 -1.30
C TYR A 30 11.09 -3.91 -0.15
N ARG A 31 11.52 -3.08 0.81
CA ARG A 31 12.00 -3.62 2.09
C ARG A 31 10.80 -4.05 2.90
N LEU A 32 10.88 -5.25 3.48
CA LEU A 32 9.86 -5.76 4.39
C LEU A 32 9.55 -4.78 5.53
N SER A 33 10.58 -4.14 6.10
CA SER A 33 10.42 -3.14 7.16
C SER A 33 9.59 -1.92 6.71
N GLU A 34 9.86 -1.39 5.51
CA GLU A 34 9.12 -0.23 4.97
C GLU A 34 7.68 -0.61 4.62
N VAL A 35 7.45 -1.83 4.13
CA VAL A 35 6.10 -2.34 3.88
C VAL A 35 5.33 -2.47 5.19
N HIS A 36 5.95 -3.04 6.23
CA HIS A 36 5.32 -3.15 7.54
C HIS A 36 5.07 -1.79 8.19
N ASN A 37 6.01 -0.86 8.14
CA ASN A 37 5.79 0.50 8.62
C ASN A 37 4.62 1.15 7.88
N TRP A 38 4.60 1.06 6.55
CA TRP A 38 3.50 1.61 5.77
C TRP A 38 2.15 0.99 6.18
N ILE A 39 2.09 -0.33 6.38
CA ILE A 39 0.88 -1.00 6.89
C ILE A 39 0.50 -0.48 8.28
N ASN A 40 1.47 -0.30 9.19
CA ASN A 40 1.23 0.18 10.55
C ASN A 40 0.83 1.66 10.59
N GLU A 41 1.31 2.48 9.65
CA GLU A 41 0.94 3.89 9.50
C GLU A 41 -0.47 4.06 8.91
N HIS A 42 -1.01 3.01 8.27
CA HIS A 42 -2.34 3.05 7.66
C HIS A 42 -3.37 2.42 8.60
N GLU A 43 -4.58 2.96 8.56
CA GLU A 43 -5.70 2.40 9.32
C GLU A 43 -5.91 0.94 8.92
N SER A 44 -5.91 0.07 9.92
CA SER A 44 -6.25 -1.33 9.75
C SER A 44 -7.77 -1.48 9.75
N TYR A 45 -8.33 -1.93 8.63
CA TYR A 45 -9.77 -2.17 8.52
C TYR A 45 -10.07 -3.65 8.69
N ALA A 46 -11.02 -4.00 9.55
CA ALA A 46 -11.44 -5.38 9.77
C ALA A 46 -12.26 -5.95 8.60
N SER A 47 -12.73 -5.10 7.67
CA SER A 47 -13.49 -5.51 6.49
C SER A 47 -13.44 -4.45 5.38
N THR A 48 -13.58 -4.88 4.13
CA THR A 48 -13.68 -4.00 2.95
C THR A 48 -14.91 -3.07 3.00
N SER A 49 -15.97 -3.48 3.70
CA SER A 49 -17.14 -2.64 3.96
C SER A 49 -16.79 -1.45 4.88
N ASP A 50 -15.93 -1.65 5.87
CA ASP A 50 -15.52 -0.59 6.81
C ASP A 50 -14.63 0.45 6.11
N ALA A 51 -13.71 -0.02 5.26
CA ALA A 51 -12.84 0.83 4.45
C ALA A 51 -13.60 1.71 3.44
N THR A 52 -14.73 1.23 2.90
CA THR A 52 -15.54 1.97 1.93
C THR A 52 -16.47 3.00 2.59
N MET A 53 -16.92 2.76 3.81
CA MET A 53 -17.79 3.70 4.54
C MET A 53 -17.04 4.95 5.00
N LYS A 54 -15.81 4.83 5.54
CA LYS A 54 -15.02 6.00 5.98
C LYS A 54 -14.64 6.93 4.82
N LYS A 55 -14.35 6.39 3.64
CA LYS A 55 -14.00 7.20 2.45
C LYS A 55 -15.15 8.09 1.98
N LYS A 56 -16.41 7.74 2.27
CA LYS A 56 -17.59 8.53 1.89
C LYS A 56 -17.91 9.69 2.85
N MET A 57 -17.34 9.73 4.05
CA MET A 57 -17.66 10.77 5.05
C MET A 57 -16.70 11.96 5.04
N SER A 58 -15.68 11.97 4.18
CA SER A 58 -14.67 13.04 4.09
C SER A 58 -14.75 13.86 2.78
N SER A 59 -15.89 13.85 2.07
CA SER A 59 -16.10 14.61 0.84
C SER A 59 -17.24 15.60 0.95
#